data_AF-A0AAN7NKS3-F1
#
_entry.id   AF-A0AAN7NKS3-F1
#
_cell.length_a   1.000
_cell.length_b   1.000
_cell.length_c   1.000
_cell.angle_alpha   90.00
_cell.angle_beta   90.00
_cell.angle_gamma   90.00
#
_symmetry.space_group_name_H-M   'P 1'
#
loop_
_entity.id
_entity.type
_entity.pdbx_description
1 polymer ?
#
loop_
_entity_poly.entity_id
_entity_poly.type
_entity_poly.pdbx_seq_one_letter_code
_entity_poly.pdbx_strand_id
1 'polypeptide(L)'
;MQRSRRHVRCLALTAERPAGHSHLLTRSRRLSPHYSLKANGHPKNIAWLTRQLWLELRKKRRVYDLWKKGRATQEDYKGVARLCREKIRRAKAELELNLAAAVKDNKKYFFKYISSKRRAKENLQPLVDGGGNTVTKDKEKAEVLNSFFASVFN
;
A
#
# COMPACT_ATOMS: atom_id res chain seq x y z
N MET A 1 60.74 34.65 -8.51
CA MET A 1 60.40 34.02 -7.21
C MET A 1 59.32 32.97 -7.46
N GLN A 2 59.67 31.75 -7.87
CA GLN A 2 59.87 30.55 -7.03
C GLN A 2 58.79 30.26 -5.97
N ARG A 3 58.31 29.00 -6.04
CA ARG A 3 57.58 28.15 -5.06
C ARG A 3 56.07 28.07 -5.29
N SER A 4 55.41 26.92 -5.21
CA SER A 4 55.81 25.50 -5.18
C SER A 4 54.50 24.69 -5.21
N ARG A 5 54.49 23.55 -5.92
CA ARG A 5 53.43 22.55 -5.91
C ARG A 5 53.25 21.93 -4.53
N ARG A 6 52.01 21.83 -4.03
CA ARG A 6 51.47 20.73 -3.18
C ARG A 6 49.95 20.69 -3.42
N HIS A 7 49.40 19.88 -4.33
CA HIS A 7 49.13 18.45 -4.13
C HIS A 7 49.01 18.07 -2.66
N VAL A 8 47.79 18.16 -2.14
CA VAL A 8 47.36 17.36 -0.99
C VAL A 8 46.24 16.46 -1.48
N ARG A 9 46.64 15.24 -1.85
CA ARG A 9 45.79 14.04 -1.79
C ARG A 9 45.29 13.93 -0.35
N CYS A 10 44.00 14.18 -0.11
CA CYS A 10 43.34 13.56 1.03
C CYS A 10 42.71 12.26 0.55
N LEU A 11 43.37 11.18 0.96
CA LEU A 11 42.95 9.80 0.84
C LEU A 11 41.54 9.60 1.41
N ALA A 12 40.85 8.65 0.80
CA ALA A 12 39.56 8.14 1.17
C ALA A 12 39.48 7.77 2.66
N LEU A 13 38.45 8.27 3.34
CA LEU A 13 37.78 7.52 4.38
C LEU A 13 36.36 7.25 3.86
N THR A 14 36.24 6.08 3.24
CA THR A 14 34.99 5.37 3.03
C THR A 14 34.33 5.21 4.39
N ALA A 15 33.36 6.06 4.71
CA ALA A 15 32.39 5.75 5.74
C ALA A 15 31.59 4.55 5.22
N GLU A 16 31.96 3.36 5.69
CA GLU A 16 31.24 2.14 5.47
C GLU A 16 29.77 2.37 5.84
N ARG A 17 28.89 2.29 4.84
CA ARG A 17 27.45 2.17 5.09
C ARG A 17 27.24 0.85 5.83
N PRO A 18 26.65 0.83 7.03
CA PRO A 18 26.21 -0.44 7.60
C PRO A 18 25.09 -1.01 6.73
N ALA A 19 25.45 -2.03 5.96
CA ALA A 19 24.55 -2.91 5.26
C ALA A 19 23.74 -3.71 6.30
N GLY A 20 22.61 -3.16 6.75
CA GLY A 20 21.82 -3.81 7.80
C GLY A 20 20.32 -3.47 7.81
N HIS A 21 19.80 -2.73 6.83
CA HIS A 21 18.41 -2.24 6.88
C HIS A 21 17.51 -2.79 5.76
N SER A 22 17.88 -3.89 5.11
CA SER A 22 17.03 -4.52 4.08
C SER A 22 15.88 -5.35 4.66
N HIS A 23 15.97 -5.84 5.92
CA HIS A 23 14.98 -6.77 6.47
C HIS A 23 13.84 -6.10 7.27
N LEU A 24 13.98 -4.83 7.67
CA LEU A 24 12.95 -4.09 8.43
C LEU A 24 12.01 -3.25 7.53
N LEU A 25 12.32 -3.12 6.24
CA LEU A 25 11.50 -2.37 5.27
C LEU A 25 10.22 -3.12 4.85
N THR A 26 10.09 -4.40 5.19
CA THR A 26 8.97 -5.24 4.73
C THR A 26 7.70 -5.08 5.57
N ARG A 27 7.79 -4.48 6.78
CA ARG A 27 6.62 -4.33 7.68
C ARG A 27 5.89 -3.00 7.55
N SER A 28 6.56 -1.92 7.13
CA SER A 28 5.91 -0.61 6.94
C SER A 28 5.01 -0.55 5.69
N ARG A 29 5.23 -1.46 4.73
CA ARG A 29 4.40 -1.61 3.52
C ARG A 29 2.99 -2.14 3.80
N ARG A 30 2.72 -2.76 4.96
CA ARG A 30 1.41 -3.38 5.26
C ARG A 30 0.39 -2.45 5.94
N LEU A 31 0.78 -1.24 6.38
CA LEU A 31 -0.08 -0.39 7.23
C LEU A 31 -0.43 0.98 6.64
N SER A 32 0.00 1.26 5.42
CA SER A 32 -0.59 2.34 4.62
C SER A 32 -1.36 1.67 3.49
N PRO A 33 -2.69 1.83 3.41
CA PRO A 33 -3.39 1.54 2.17
C PRO A 33 -2.71 2.40 1.11
N HIS A 34 -1.92 1.75 0.26
CA HIS A 34 -1.37 2.40 -0.90
C HIS A 34 -2.56 2.57 -1.84
N TYR A 35 -3.31 3.66 -1.67
CA TYR A 35 -4.21 4.11 -2.72
C TYR A 35 -3.28 4.41 -3.90
N SER A 36 -3.13 3.43 -4.79
CA SER A 36 -2.66 3.69 -6.14
C SER A 36 -3.73 4.58 -6.75
N LEU A 37 -3.53 5.90 -6.59
CA LEU A 37 -3.99 6.90 -7.52
C LEU A 37 -3.40 6.50 -8.87
N LYS A 38 -4.04 5.57 -9.57
CA LYS A 38 -3.70 5.29 -10.96
C LYS A 38 -3.95 6.60 -11.70
N ALA A 39 -2.91 7.10 -12.38
CA ALA A 39 -2.94 8.41 -13.02
C ALA A 39 -4.09 8.56 -14.02
N ASN A 40 -4.61 7.46 -14.58
CA ASN A 40 -5.58 7.49 -15.69
C ASN A 40 -6.84 6.63 -15.44
N GLY A 41 -7.29 6.49 -14.21
CA GLY A 41 -8.56 5.83 -13.92
C GLY A 41 -9.21 6.45 -12.71
N HIS A 42 -10.41 7.02 -12.89
CA HIS A 42 -11.21 7.53 -11.78
C HIS A 42 -11.21 6.47 -10.66
N PRO A 43 -10.81 6.82 -9.42
CA PRO A 43 -10.95 5.92 -8.29
C PRO A 43 -12.40 5.46 -8.29
N LYS A 44 -12.64 4.14 -8.40
CA LYS A 44 -13.98 3.54 -8.31
C LYS A 44 -14.75 4.30 -7.24
N ASN A 45 -15.78 5.07 -7.64
CA ASN A 45 -16.47 6.07 -6.83
C ASN A 45 -16.51 5.66 -5.34
N ILE A 46 -15.61 6.24 -4.54
CA ILE A 46 -15.42 5.87 -3.15
C ILE A 46 -16.41 6.72 -2.34
N ALA A 47 -17.58 6.16 -2.03
CA ALA A 47 -18.68 6.91 -1.42
C ALA A 47 -18.33 7.61 -0.07
N TRP A 48 -17.32 7.15 0.66
CA TRP A 48 -16.87 7.77 1.92
C TRP A 48 -15.80 8.86 1.73
N LEU A 49 -15.31 9.09 0.51
CA LEU A 49 -14.14 9.93 0.26
C LEU A 49 -14.54 11.38 -0.05
N THR A 50 -14.65 12.17 1.01
CA THR A 50 -14.94 13.61 0.91
C THR A 50 -13.73 14.41 0.41
N ARG A 51 -13.98 15.62 -0.13
CA ARG A 51 -12.93 16.57 -0.56
C ARG A 51 -11.93 16.88 0.55
N GLN A 52 -12.41 17.00 1.79
CA GLN A 52 -11.55 17.28 2.94
C GLN A 52 -10.62 16.11 3.26
N LEU A 53 -11.13 14.88 3.19
CA LEU A 53 -10.34 13.67 3.41
C LEU A 53 -9.27 13.49 2.31
N TRP A 54 -9.58 13.89 1.08
CA TRP A 54 -8.62 13.98 -0.02
C TRP A 54 -7.44 14.91 0.28
N LEU A 55 -7.71 16.09 0.83
CA LEU A 55 -6.65 17.04 1.21
C LEU A 55 -5.76 16.48 2.32
N GLU A 56 -6.33 15.79 3.30
CA GLU A 56 -5.57 15.14 4.37
C GLU A 56 -4.67 14.02 3.84
N LEU A 57 -5.16 13.22 2.88
CA LEU A 57 -4.33 12.23 2.19
C LEU A 57 -3.16 12.86 1.41
N ARG A 58 -3.38 14.02 0.81
CA ARG A 58 -2.32 14.78 0.11
C ARG A 58 -1.29 15.33 1.10
N LYS A 59 -1.72 15.85 2.25
CA LYS A 59 -0.82 16.27 3.35
C LYS A 59 0.04 15.11 3.84
N LYS A 60 -0.57 13.95 4.12
CA LYS A 60 0.16 12.72 4.50
C LYS A 60 1.23 12.35 3.47
N ARG A 61 0.91 12.44 2.17
CA ARG A 61 1.87 12.15 1.10
C ARG A 61 3.06 13.10 1.12
N ARG A 62 2.81 14.41 1.26
CA ARG A 62 3.88 15.43 1.37
C ARG A 62 4.81 15.14 2.55
N VAL A 63 4.26 14.83 3.72
CA VAL A 63 5.05 14.51 4.92
C VAL A 63 5.85 13.22 4.73
N TYR A 64 5.26 12.20 4.09
CA TYR A 64 6.00 10.99 3.72
C TYR A 64 7.18 11.28 2.79
N ASP A 65 6.99 12.14 1.78
CA ASP A 65 8.05 12.50 0.84
C ASP A 65 9.18 13.27 1.53
N LEU A 66 8.85 14.14 2.50
CA LEU A 66 9.83 14.86 3.32
C LEU A 66 10.60 13.90 4.24
N TRP A 67 9.90 13.00 4.93
CA TRP A 67 10.50 11.98 5.78
C TRP A 67 11.42 11.05 4.98
N LYS A 68 10.98 10.61 3.80
CA LYS A 68 11.78 9.77 2.88
C LYS A 68 13.06 10.47 2.41
N LYS A 69 13.04 11.81 2.31
CA LYS A 69 14.19 12.65 1.96
C LYS A 69 15.04 13.07 3.18
N GLY A 70 14.72 12.60 4.39
CA GLY A 70 15.43 12.95 5.62
C GLY A 70 15.16 14.38 6.13
N ARG A 71 14.15 15.08 5.59
CA ARG A 71 13.80 16.47 5.96
C ARG A 71 12.70 16.58 7.02
N ALA A 72 12.13 15.47 7.45
CA ALA A 72 11.12 15.41 8.49
C ALA A 72 11.39 14.22 9.40
N THR A 73 10.94 14.33 10.65
CA THR A 73 11.15 13.29 11.65
C THR A 73 10.20 12.12 11.39
N GLN A 74 10.57 10.93 11.85
CA GLN A 74 9.70 9.75 11.71
C GLN A 74 8.38 9.94 12.49
N GLU A 75 8.45 10.65 13.62
CA GLU A 75 7.34 10.97 14.52
C GLU A 75 6.29 11.84 13.82
N ASP A 76 6.72 12.85 13.06
CA ASP A 76 5.84 13.73 12.28
C ASP A 76 5.01 12.93 11.28
N TYR A 77 5.65 12.02 10.54
CA TYR A 77 4.96 11.14 9.61
C TYR A 77 4.00 10.18 10.34
N LYS A 78 4.44 9.55 11.44
CA LYS A 78 3.61 8.63 12.24
C LYS A 78 2.36 9.34 12.77
N GLY A 79 2.49 10.58 13.25
CA GLY A 79 1.39 11.40 13.73
C GLY A 79 0.35 11.68 12.66
N VAL A 80 0.79 12.22 11.52
CA VAL A 80 -0.12 12.51 10.38
C VAL A 80 -0.74 11.23 9.82
N ALA A 81 0.01 10.14 9.75
CA ALA A 81 -0.52 8.85 9.32
C ALA A 81 -1.58 8.30 10.28
N ARG A 82 -1.44 8.49 11.60
CA ARG A 82 -2.43 8.10 12.61
C ARG A 82 -3.73 8.89 12.45
N LEU A 83 -3.64 10.22 12.38
CA LEU A 83 -4.79 11.10 12.18
C LEU A 83 -5.53 10.79 10.88
N CYS A 84 -4.81 10.57 9.79
CA CYS A 84 -5.43 10.16 8.53
C CYS A 84 -6.18 8.84 8.64
N ARG A 85 -5.59 7.83 9.31
CA ARG A 85 -6.28 6.54 9.52
C ARG A 85 -7.57 6.73 10.32
N GLU A 86 -7.55 7.57 11.35
CA GLU A 86 -8.72 7.86 12.16
C GLU A 86 -9.83 8.55 11.36
N LYS A 87 -9.51 9.60 10.62
CA LYS A 87 -10.49 10.30 9.76
C LYS A 87 -11.13 9.35 8.73
N ILE A 88 -10.35 8.44 8.15
CA ILE A 88 -10.88 7.43 7.22
C ILE A 88 -11.81 6.45 7.91
N ARG A 89 -11.49 6.00 9.13
CA ARG A 89 -12.38 5.12 9.90
C ARG A 89 -13.70 5.83 10.22
N ARG A 90 -13.64 7.07 10.67
CA ARG A 90 -14.84 7.89 10.96
C ARG A 90 -15.71 8.07 9.71
N ALA A 91 -15.13 8.49 8.59
CA ALA A 91 -15.88 8.69 7.34
C ALA A 91 -16.52 7.40 6.80
N LYS A 92 -15.86 6.25 6.98
CA LYS A 92 -16.45 4.95 6.62
C LYS A 92 -17.62 4.57 7.52
N ALA A 93 -17.46 4.75 8.83
CA ALA A 93 -18.52 4.48 9.80
C ALA A 93 -19.74 5.38 9.55
N GLU A 94 -19.51 6.66 9.29
CA GLU A 94 -20.57 7.62 8.95
C GLU A 94 -21.32 7.22 7.67
N LEU A 95 -20.60 6.82 6.62
CA LEU A 95 -21.24 6.29 5.41
C LEU A 95 -22.11 5.06 5.74
N GLU A 96 -21.60 4.13 6.53
CA GLU A 96 -22.31 2.90 6.91
C GLU A 96 -23.56 3.19 7.76
N LEU A 97 -23.48 4.15 8.68
CA LEU A 97 -24.62 4.63 9.47
C LEU A 97 -25.68 5.28 8.57
N ASN A 98 -25.27 6.17 7.66
CA ASN A 98 -26.20 6.82 6.72
C ASN A 98 -26.88 5.79 5.79
N LEU A 99 -26.12 4.79 5.35
CA LEU A 99 -26.64 3.66 4.56
C LEU A 99 -27.65 2.84 5.34
N ALA A 100 -27.40 2.56 6.61
CA ALA A 100 -28.29 1.81 7.50
C ALA A 100 -29.58 2.60 7.80
N ALA A 101 -29.47 3.91 8.01
CA ALA A 101 -30.62 4.78 8.24
C ALA A 101 -31.53 4.88 7.00
N ALA A 102 -30.94 4.96 5.80
CA ALA A 102 -31.67 5.10 4.54
C ALA A 102 -32.13 3.75 3.93
N VAL A 103 -32.06 2.63 4.67
CA VAL A 103 -32.46 1.31 4.12
C VAL A 103 -33.93 1.26 3.72
N LYS A 104 -34.80 1.94 4.48
CA LYS A 104 -36.24 1.97 4.22
C LYS A 104 -36.54 2.65 2.87
N ASP A 105 -35.86 3.75 2.59
CA ASP A 105 -36.10 4.55 1.38
C ASP A 105 -35.29 4.04 0.18
N ASN A 106 -34.08 3.51 0.41
CA ASN A 106 -33.09 3.21 -0.62
C ASN A 106 -32.42 1.84 -0.44
N LYS A 107 -33.24 0.80 -0.26
CA LYS A 107 -32.81 -0.60 -0.08
C LYS A 107 -31.76 -1.07 -1.10
N LYS A 108 -31.92 -0.70 -2.39
CA LYS A 108 -31.00 -1.06 -3.48
C LYS A 108 -29.57 -0.57 -3.23
N TYR A 109 -29.40 0.64 -2.70
CA TYR A 109 -28.09 1.24 -2.49
C TYR A 109 -27.35 0.55 -1.33
N PHE A 110 -28.06 0.21 -0.26
CA PHE A 110 -27.53 -0.56 0.87
C PHE A 110 -27.00 -1.94 0.42
N PHE A 111 -27.82 -2.74 -0.27
CA PHE A 111 -27.38 -4.08 -0.72
C PHE A 111 -26.27 -4.01 -1.79
N LYS A 112 -26.24 -2.95 -2.61
CA LYS A 112 -25.12 -2.68 -3.52
C LYS A 112 -23.82 -2.41 -2.75
N TYR A 113 -23.87 -1.65 -1.66
CA TYR A 113 -22.70 -1.43 -0.80
C TYR A 113 -22.22 -2.76 -0.17
N ILE A 114 -23.10 -3.52 0.46
CA ILE A 114 -22.76 -4.81 1.09
C ILE A 114 -22.17 -5.80 0.09
N SER A 115 -22.81 -5.97 -1.06
CA SER A 115 -22.29 -6.85 -2.12
C SER A 115 -20.94 -6.40 -2.65
N SER A 116 -20.69 -5.09 -2.78
CA SER A 116 -19.38 -4.55 -3.18
C SER A 116 -18.26 -4.84 -2.17
N LYS A 117 -18.60 -4.96 -0.87
CA LYS A 117 -17.67 -5.31 0.20
C LYS A 117 -17.42 -6.81 0.31
N ARG A 118 -18.44 -7.62 0.04
CA ARG A 118 -18.37 -9.08 0.08
C ARG A 118 -17.53 -9.65 -1.06
N ARG A 119 -17.35 -8.93 -2.18
CA ARG A 119 -16.50 -9.39 -3.29
C ARG A 119 -15.07 -9.59 -2.80
N ALA A 120 -14.72 -10.83 -2.48
CA ALA A 120 -13.33 -11.28 -2.50
C ALA A 120 -12.79 -11.01 -3.90
N LYS A 121 -11.55 -10.56 -3.98
CA LYS A 121 -10.88 -10.41 -5.27
C LYS A 121 -10.54 -11.83 -5.73
N GLU A 122 -11.48 -12.49 -6.41
CA GLU A 122 -11.46 -13.90 -6.86
C GLU A 122 -10.38 -14.25 -7.89
N ASN A 123 -9.24 -13.56 -7.89
CA ASN A 123 -8.17 -13.88 -8.82
C ASN A 123 -6.93 -14.24 -8.01
N LEU A 124 -6.77 -15.54 -7.75
CA LEU A 124 -5.45 -16.11 -7.56
C LEU A 124 -4.57 -15.62 -8.71
N GLN A 125 -3.40 -15.09 -8.36
CA GLN A 125 -2.43 -14.70 -9.38
C GLN A 125 -2.09 -15.90 -10.26
N PRO A 126 -1.68 -15.68 -11.52
CA PRO A 126 -1.20 -16.77 -12.35
C PRO A 126 -0.15 -17.59 -11.59
N LEU A 127 -0.32 -18.91 -11.58
CA LEU A 127 0.60 -19.83 -10.94
C LEU A 127 1.57 -20.37 -11.97
N VAL A 128 2.71 -20.89 -11.52
CA VAL A 128 3.64 -21.61 -12.40
C VAL A 128 3.52 -23.09 -12.05
N ASP A 129 3.31 -23.93 -13.05
CA ASP A 129 3.27 -25.38 -12.86
C ASP A 129 4.69 -25.96 -12.71
N GLY A 130 4.79 -27.26 -12.43
CA GLY A 130 6.09 -27.95 -12.35
C GLY A 130 6.86 -27.99 -13.68
N GLY A 131 6.20 -27.70 -14.79
CA GLY A 131 6.78 -27.60 -16.14
C GLY A 131 7.23 -26.20 -16.54
N GLY A 132 7.10 -25.20 -15.67
CA GLY A 132 7.47 -23.81 -15.94
C GLY A 132 6.43 -23.00 -16.71
N ASN A 133 5.24 -23.53 -16.99
CA ASN A 133 4.18 -22.83 -17.70
C ASN A 133 3.38 -21.94 -16.76
N THR A 134 2.95 -20.77 -17.26
CA THR A 134 2.09 -19.85 -16.50
C THR A 134 0.62 -20.24 -16.64
N VAL A 135 0.04 -20.69 -15.54
CA VAL A 135 -1.34 -21.15 -15.42
C VAL A 135 -2.25 -20.01 -14.99
N THR A 136 -3.22 -19.68 -15.85
CA THR A 136 -4.16 -18.57 -15.62
C THR A 136 -5.60 -19.03 -15.35
N LYS A 137 -5.98 -20.23 -15.81
CA LYS A 137 -7.32 -20.80 -15.59
C LYS A 137 -7.45 -21.40 -14.20
N ASP A 138 -8.61 -21.24 -13.57
CA ASP A 138 -8.78 -21.60 -12.16
C ASP A 138 -8.78 -23.11 -11.91
N LYS A 139 -9.28 -23.91 -12.86
CA LYS A 139 -9.21 -25.37 -12.79
C LYS A 139 -7.76 -25.86 -12.74
N GLU A 140 -6.94 -25.38 -13.68
CA GLU A 140 -5.53 -25.74 -13.78
C GLU A 140 -4.74 -25.26 -12.53
N LYS A 141 -5.07 -24.08 -11.98
CA LYS A 141 -4.48 -23.60 -10.72
C LYS A 141 -4.79 -24.54 -9.55
N ALA A 142 -6.01 -25.07 -9.46
CA ALA A 142 -6.40 -26.01 -8.41
C ALA A 142 -5.62 -27.32 -8.50
N GLU A 143 -5.41 -27.83 -9.72
CA GLU A 143 -4.60 -29.02 -9.97
C GLU A 143 -3.14 -28.82 -9.58
N VAL A 144 -2.51 -27.69 -9.95
CA VAL A 144 -1.13 -27.37 -9.55
C VAL A 144 -0.99 -27.31 -8.03
N LEU A 145 -1.93 -26.65 -7.34
CA LEU A 145 -1.93 -26.57 -5.89
C LEU A 145 -2.09 -27.95 -5.25
N ASN A 146 -3.01 -28.77 -5.76
CA ASN A 146 -3.26 -30.12 -5.26
C ASN A 146 -2.01 -31.01 -5.39
N SER A 147 -1.33 -30.98 -6.54
CA SER A 147 -0.08 -31.70 -6.75
C SER A 147 1.03 -31.24 -5.80
N PHE A 148 1.14 -29.93 -5.56
CA PHE A 148 2.09 -29.39 -4.59
C PHE A 148 1.79 -29.89 -3.17
N PHE A 149 0.53 -29.84 -2.73
CA PHE A 149 0.15 -30.34 -1.40
C PHE A 149 0.42 -31.84 -1.25
N ALA A 150 0.07 -32.65 -2.26
CA ALA A 150 0.37 -34.08 -2.25
C ALA A 150 1.88 -34.36 -2.13
N SER A 151 2.73 -33.57 -2.81
CA SER A 151 4.18 -33.72 -2.72
C SER A 151 4.77 -33.37 -1.34
N VAL A 152 4.09 -32.54 -0.54
CA VAL A 152 4.58 -32.13 0.80
C VAL A 152 4.22 -33.15 1.88
N PHE A 153 3.14 -33.91 1.68
CA PHE A 153 2.63 -34.91 2.65
C PHE A 153 2.96 -36.35 2.27
N ASN A 154 3.75 -36.55 1.22
CA ASN A 154 4.30 -37.85 0.82
C ASN A 154 5.70 -38.05 1.38
#